data_AF-A0A5S3XKN1-F1
#
_entry.id   AF-A0A5S3XKN1-F1
#
_cell.length_a   1.000
_cell.length_b   1.000
_cell.length_c   1.000
_cell.angle_alpha   90.00
_cell.angle_beta   90.00
_cell.angle_gamma   90.00
#
_symmetry.space_group_name_H-M   'P 1'
#
loop_
_entity.id
_entity.type
_entity.pdbx_description
1 polymer ?
#
loop_
_entity_poly.entity_id
_entity_poly.type
_entity_poly.pdbx_seq_one_letter_code
_entity_poly.pdbx_strand_id
1 'polypeptide(L)'
;MYRSTFLLLHLFIIITVFTSLFSGLRIATVTHDNFLLLSPILPEGRVHFWHMLSACTLTILSFSYLIYRKKNKSPPTGSKYHIFINQFGYLVFVASLITGWCVYFNLTQFNAHTIHLISALLIIVYLILHSWVYVIQYGKKLIKRLLFIPKRQFPWVCLLALLLVTPLFFYLTLHNQTFLQVTSLKPQTLMEVDGLDTEEAWQNTPSIKVHTIGGANFIDGQTTVTIKALHNQHETFFLFKWQDPTHSLAHLPLEKTQDGWKVKENGFVNFDERKHYEDKFAVMLSHTCSSGADGTTHLGKKPLDNKPSNWHGKGYHASVDGNIRDLWHWKAVRTNDMVLADDNFIGPPAQPLHGQRRYSAGYLPDGKESGAYVMNWQWYSQKGVIPKRLPDTLTTPNQVLPWFGSSAYQSTKDTYPIGSQIPSVLYRSNRFEGDRADVRAHGHWKDGIWTLELVRKNQTNSDHDVALQNGVCMWVSAFDHSQIAHTRHNAAIALRYSL
;
A
#
# COMPACT_ATOMS: atom_id res chain seq x y z
N MET A 1 40.22 21.72 -14.90
CA MET A 1 39.56 21.05 -13.75
C MET A 1 38.04 21.17 -13.80
N TYR A 2 37.48 22.37 -13.99
CA TYR A 2 36.04 22.65 -13.88
C TYR A 2 35.09 21.87 -14.81
N ARG A 3 35.46 21.68 -16.09
CA ARG A 3 34.59 21.03 -17.09
C ARG A 3 34.34 19.54 -16.79
N SER A 4 35.36 18.81 -16.33
CA SER A 4 35.23 17.39 -15.98
C SER A 4 34.34 17.18 -14.75
N THR A 5 34.49 18.05 -13.74
CA THR A 5 33.63 18.02 -12.54
C THR A 5 32.16 18.26 -12.89
N PHE A 6 31.89 19.25 -13.76
CA PHE A 6 30.54 19.49 -14.25
C PHE A 6 29.97 18.29 -15.01
N LEU A 7 30.75 17.69 -15.93
CA LEU A 7 30.30 16.54 -16.71
C LEU A 7 29.97 15.34 -15.83
N LEU A 8 30.80 15.04 -14.83
CA LEU A 8 30.55 13.94 -13.90
C LEU A 8 29.31 14.20 -13.04
N LEU A 9 29.21 15.39 -12.41
CA LEU A 9 28.02 15.77 -11.64
C LEU A 9 26.75 15.68 -12.49
N HIS A 10 26.80 16.17 -13.72
CA HIS A 10 25.67 16.12 -14.64
C HIS A 10 25.29 14.69 -15.03
N LEU A 11 26.27 13.82 -15.30
CA LEU A 11 26.02 12.41 -15.60
C LEU A 11 25.37 11.68 -14.41
N PHE A 12 25.87 11.91 -13.18
CA PHE A 12 25.25 11.35 -11.98
C PHE A 12 23.82 11.86 -11.81
N ILE A 13 23.58 13.17 -11.97
CA ILE A 13 22.23 13.74 -11.93
C ILE A 13 21.32 13.08 -12.97
N ILE A 14 21.78 12.88 -14.22
CA ILE A 14 21.01 12.17 -15.25
C ILE A 14 20.58 10.79 -14.75
N ILE A 15 21.53 9.97 -14.29
CA ILE A 15 21.25 8.61 -13.81
C ILE A 15 20.24 8.65 -12.67
N THR A 16 20.47 9.51 -11.68
CA THR A 16 19.59 9.62 -10.52
C THR A 16 18.19 10.08 -10.89
N VAL A 17 18.05 11.09 -11.75
CA VAL A 17 16.75 11.60 -12.20
C VAL A 17 15.97 10.53 -12.96
N PHE A 18 16.59 9.76 -13.85
CA PHE A 18 15.92 8.66 -14.54
C PHE A 18 15.50 7.55 -13.56
N THR A 19 16.37 7.19 -12.60
CA THR A 19 15.99 6.25 -11.53
C THR A 19 14.79 6.76 -10.74
N SER A 20 14.77 8.03 -10.31
CA SER A 20 13.64 8.62 -9.58
C SER A 20 12.35 8.67 -10.41
N LEU A 21 12.44 9.04 -11.70
CA LEU A 21 11.28 9.10 -12.60
C LEU A 21 10.67 7.73 -12.84
N PHE A 22 11.48 6.73 -13.24
CA PHE A 22 10.96 5.40 -13.54
C PHE A 22 10.44 4.70 -12.28
N SER A 23 11.14 4.81 -11.15
CA SER A 23 10.65 4.28 -9.88
C SER A 23 9.39 5.01 -9.38
N GLY A 24 9.33 6.33 -9.53
CA GLY A 24 8.18 7.16 -9.14
C GLY A 24 6.94 6.87 -9.98
N LEU A 25 7.08 6.74 -11.30
CA LEU A 25 5.99 6.33 -12.19
C LEU A 25 5.50 4.91 -11.88
N ARG A 26 6.40 3.99 -11.51
CA ARG A 26 6.01 2.66 -11.02
C ARG A 26 5.18 2.76 -9.74
N ILE A 27 5.60 3.56 -8.77
CA ILE A 27 4.82 3.78 -7.54
C ILE A 27 3.45 4.42 -7.86
N ALA A 28 3.41 5.35 -8.81
CA ALA A 28 2.16 5.98 -9.25
C ALA A 28 1.15 4.99 -9.85
N THR A 29 1.60 3.88 -10.48
CA THR A 29 0.71 2.86 -11.03
C THR A 29 -0.18 2.16 -9.98
N VAL A 30 0.18 2.23 -8.70
CA VAL A 30 -0.61 1.64 -7.62
C VAL A 30 -1.94 2.38 -7.45
N THR A 31 -1.95 3.71 -7.64
CA THR A 31 -3.15 4.56 -7.49
C THR A 31 -3.71 5.06 -8.83
N HIS A 32 -2.88 5.23 -9.85
CA HIS A 32 -3.27 5.76 -11.15
C HIS A 32 -3.10 4.70 -12.24
N ASP A 33 -4.20 4.02 -12.56
CA ASP A 33 -4.19 2.88 -13.50
C ASP A 33 -3.73 3.28 -14.92
N ASN A 34 -3.88 4.55 -15.30
CA ASN A 34 -3.41 5.07 -16.60
C ASN A 34 -1.92 4.84 -16.83
N PHE A 35 -1.10 4.81 -15.76
CA PHE A 35 0.34 4.55 -15.88
C PHE A 35 0.67 3.06 -16.06
N LEU A 36 -0.28 2.13 -15.89
CA LEU A 36 -0.04 0.70 -16.13
C LEU A 36 0.33 0.41 -17.59
N LEU A 37 -0.07 1.28 -18.53
CA LEU A 37 0.38 1.21 -19.93
C LEU A 37 1.92 1.32 -20.07
N LEU A 38 2.57 2.03 -19.15
CA LEU A 38 4.03 2.17 -19.11
C LEU A 38 4.70 0.98 -18.40
N SER A 39 3.95 0.08 -17.77
CA SER A 39 4.50 -1.05 -16.98
C SER A 39 5.62 -1.83 -17.68
N PRO A 40 5.62 -2.08 -19.00
CA PRO A 40 6.71 -2.81 -19.67
C PRO A 40 8.10 -2.15 -19.58
N ILE A 41 8.16 -0.83 -19.38
CA ILE A 41 9.43 -0.07 -19.33
C ILE A 41 9.80 0.39 -17.91
N LEU A 42 8.91 0.17 -16.93
CA LEU A 42 9.11 0.63 -15.56
C LEU A 42 9.76 -0.49 -14.71
N PRO A 43 10.67 -0.17 -13.77
CA PRO A 43 11.32 -1.14 -12.91
C PRO A 43 10.30 -1.91 -12.07
N GLU A 44 10.66 -3.12 -11.63
CA GLU A 44 9.82 -3.97 -10.79
C GLU A 44 10.60 -4.40 -9.52
N GLY A 45 9.89 -4.91 -8.51
CA GLY A 45 10.48 -5.36 -7.23
C GLY A 45 10.43 -4.30 -6.13
N ARG A 46 11.51 -4.13 -5.36
CA ARG A 46 11.61 -3.20 -4.21
C ARG A 46 11.79 -1.75 -4.65
N VAL A 47 10.81 -1.22 -5.37
CA VAL A 47 10.92 0.06 -6.09
C VAL A 47 10.99 1.26 -5.14
N HIS A 48 10.31 1.21 -3.99
CA HIS A 48 10.37 2.27 -2.97
C HIS A 48 11.80 2.53 -2.47
N PHE A 49 12.60 1.47 -2.31
CA PHE A 49 14.01 1.58 -1.91
C PHE A 49 14.80 2.40 -2.93
N TRP A 50 14.71 2.04 -4.22
CA TRP A 50 15.42 2.73 -5.29
C TRP A 50 14.96 4.18 -5.47
N HIS A 51 13.66 4.43 -5.32
CA HIS A 51 13.11 5.78 -5.36
C HIS A 51 13.72 6.65 -4.26
N MET A 52 13.69 6.17 -3.01
CA MET A 52 14.21 6.91 -1.86
C MET A 52 15.73 7.11 -1.95
N LEU A 53 16.48 6.07 -2.30
CA LEU A 53 17.93 6.16 -2.48
C LEU A 53 18.29 7.20 -3.54
N SER A 54 17.59 7.17 -4.68
CA SER A 54 17.79 8.16 -5.74
C SER A 54 17.41 9.58 -5.31
N ALA A 55 16.35 9.76 -4.53
CA ALA A 55 15.95 11.07 -4.01
C ALA A 55 17.00 11.67 -3.05
N CYS A 56 17.56 10.86 -2.14
CA CYS A 56 18.68 11.25 -1.28
C CYS A 56 19.91 11.66 -2.10
N THR A 57 20.28 10.84 -3.09
CA THR A 57 21.38 11.14 -4.00
C THR A 57 21.15 12.43 -4.76
N LEU A 58 19.95 12.65 -5.31
CA LEU A 58 19.61 13.85 -6.08
C LEU A 58 19.68 15.10 -5.20
N THR A 59 19.20 15.00 -3.96
CA THR A 59 19.26 16.10 -2.98
C THR A 59 20.71 16.52 -2.74
N ILE A 60 21.60 15.57 -2.43
CA ILE A 60 23.02 15.84 -2.14
C ILE A 60 23.75 16.35 -3.39
N LEU A 61 23.48 15.77 -4.56
CA LEU A 61 24.07 16.24 -5.83
C LEU A 61 23.61 17.65 -6.18
N SER A 62 22.35 18.00 -5.90
CA SER A 62 21.80 19.34 -6.12
C SER A 62 22.50 20.38 -5.24
N PHE A 63 22.69 20.10 -3.95
CA PHE A 63 23.48 20.98 -3.08
C PHE A 63 24.94 21.09 -3.52
N SER A 64 25.55 19.97 -3.91
CA SER A 64 26.93 19.94 -4.43
C SER A 64 27.06 20.80 -5.70
N TYR A 65 26.08 20.76 -6.58
CA TYR A 65 26.02 21.59 -7.79
C TYR A 65 25.86 23.07 -7.45
N LEU A 66 25.03 23.43 -6.46
CA LEU A 66 24.89 24.82 -6.00
C LEU A 66 26.22 25.36 -5.42
N ILE A 67 26.93 24.57 -4.62
CA ILE A 67 28.24 24.93 -4.08
C ILE A 67 29.25 25.12 -5.22
N TYR A 68 29.29 24.19 -6.19
CA TYR A 68 30.12 24.31 -7.38
C TYR A 68 29.83 25.60 -8.16
N ARG A 69 28.55 25.94 -8.37
CA ARG A 69 28.13 27.15 -9.08
C ARG A 69 28.45 28.43 -8.31
N LYS A 70 28.31 28.45 -6.98
CA LYS A 70 28.68 29.60 -6.14
C LYS A 70 30.18 29.89 -6.20
N LYS A 71 31.02 28.84 -6.21
CA LYS A 71 32.48 28.96 -6.38
C LYS A 71 32.88 29.39 -7.79
N ASN A 72 32.11 28.99 -8.79
CA ASN A 72 32.37 29.31 -10.20
C ASN A 72 31.35 30.32 -10.72
N LYS A 73 31.62 31.61 -10.45
CA LYS A 73 30.83 32.74 -10.98
C LYS A 73 31.07 32.92 -12.48
N SER A 74 30.55 32.01 -13.30
CA SER A 74 30.45 32.22 -14.74
C SER A 74 29.08 32.81 -15.04
N PRO A 75 28.99 33.93 -15.79
CA PRO A 75 27.70 34.44 -16.24
C PRO A 75 26.98 33.38 -17.08
N PRO A 76 25.64 33.34 -17.08
CA PRO A 76 24.91 32.41 -17.93
C PRO A 76 25.25 32.70 -19.40
N THR A 77 26.00 31.80 -20.03
CA THR A 77 26.36 31.86 -21.45
C THR A 77 25.40 30.98 -22.24
N GLY A 78 24.74 31.53 -23.26
CA GLY A 78 23.79 30.78 -24.08
C GLY A 78 22.69 31.64 -24.70
N SER A 79 21.92 31.04 -25.61
CA SER A 79 20.74 31.70 -26.19
C SER A 79 19.65 31.92 -25.13
N LYS A 80 18.72 32.87 -25.38
CA LYS A 80 17.55 33.10 -24.51
C LYS A 80 16.77 31.81 -24.21
N TYR A 81 16.67 30.92 -25.21
CA TYR A 81 16.06 29.60 -25.05
C TYR A 81 16.74 28.76 -23.97
N HIS A 82 18.08 28.61 -24.03
CA HIS A 82 18.83 27.79 -23.07
C HIS A 82 18.72 28.33 -21.65
N ILE A 83 18.74 29.66 -21.50
CA ILE A 83 18.56 30.31 -20.20
C ILE A 83 17.16 30.00 -19.63
N PHE A 84 16.12 30.17 -20.44
CA PHE A 84 14.74 29.91 -20.05
C PHE A 84 14.50 28.45 -19.66
N ILE A 85 14.92 27.50 -20.50
CA ILE A 85 14.74 26.06 -20.22
C ILE A 85 15.49 25.65 -18.94
N ASN A 86 16.70 26.15 -18.71
CA ASN A 86 17.42 25.85 -17.48
C ASN A 86 16.72 26.44 -16.23
N GLN A 87 16.16 27.65 -16.32
CA GLN A 87 15.37 28.24 -15.22
C GLN A 87 14.11 27.42 -14.94
N PHE A 88 13.39 27.02 -15.98
CA PHE A 88 12.24 26.12 -15.88
C PHE A 88 12.64 24.80 -15.20
N GLY A 89 13.74 24.18 -15.63
CA GLY A 89 14.28 22.98 -15.00
C GLY A 89 14.56 23.17 -13.51
N TYR A 90 15.27 24.24 -13.13
CA TYR A 90 15.57 24.51 -11.71
C TYR A 90 14.29 24.63 -10.87
N LEU A 91 13.28 25.36 -11.37
CA LEU A 91 12.02 25.52 -10.66
C LEU A 91 11.33 24.17 -10.44
N VAL A 92 11.22 23.35 -11.49
CA VAL A 92 10.55 22.05 -11.42
C VAL A 92 11.32 21.06 -10.52
N PHE A 93 12.65 21.02 -10.60
CA PHE A 93 13.46 20.16 -9.72
C PHE A 93 13.35 20.57 -8.24
N VAL A 94 13.36 21.87 -7.94
CA VAL A 94 13.16 22.37 -6.57
C VAL A 94 11.77 22.00 -6.08
N ALA A 95 10.73 22.20 -6.89
CA ALA A 95 9.37 21.81 -6.55
C ALA A 95 9.25 20.30 -6.28
N SER A 96 9.82 19.46 -7.15
CA SER A 96 9.83 17.99 -6.99
C SER A 96 10.57 17.54 -5.72
N LEU A 97 11.74 18.11 -5.43
CA LEU A 97 12.50 17.78 -4.21
C LEU A 97 11.76 18.20 -2.94
N ILE A 98 11.27 19.45 -2.88
CA ILE A 98 10.54 19.95 -1.70
C ILE A 98 9.29 19.09 -1.46
N THR A 99 8.48 18.89 -2.50
CA THR A 99 7.24 18.11 -2.37
C THR A 99 7.51 16.64 -2.07
N GLY A 100 8.61 16.06 -2.57
CA GLY A 100 9.02 14.69 -2.24
C GLY A 100 9.37 14.53 -0.76
N TRP A 101 10.11 15.50 -0.18
CA TRP A 101 10.38 15.52 1.24
C TRP A 101 9.12 15.78 2.08
N CYS A 102 8.22 16.65 1.64
CA CYS A 102 6.92 16.83 2.28
C CYS A 102 6.12 15.52 2.32
N VAL A 103 6.08 14.77 1.20
CA VAL A 103 5.46 13.45 1.12
C VAL A 103 6.13 12.44 2.08
N TYR A 104 7.46 12.44 2.15
CA TYR A 104 8.20 11.54 3.03
C TYR A 104 7.87 11.75 4.51
N PHE A 105 7.85 13.01 4.95
CA PHE A 105 7.54 13.41 6.33
C PHE A 105 6.06 13.57 6.61
N ASN A 106 5.19 13.18 5.67
CA ASN A 106 3.74 13.26 5.81
C ASN A 106 3.22 14.69 6.11
N LEU A 107 3.81 15.71 5.47
CA LEU A 107 3.39 17.10 5.58
C LEU A 107 2.23 17.36 4.62
N THR A 108 1.00 17.26 5.12
CA THR A 108 -0.24 17.21 4.33
C THR A 108 -0.82 18.57 3.91
N GLN A 109 -0.23 19.69 4.35
CA GLN A 109 -0.84 21.03 4.24
C GLN A 109 -0.99 21.58 2.81
N PHE A 110 -0.38 20.98 1.78
CA PHE A 110 -0.30 21.58 0.43
C PHE A 110 -0.53 20.62 -0.74
N ASN A 111 -1.29 19.53 -0.58
CA ASN A 111 -1.47 18.52 -1.65
C ASN A 111 -0.13 18.05 -2.27
N ALA A 112 0.87 17.84 -1.42
CA ALA A 112 2.25 17.59 -1.82
C ALA A 112 2.37 16.40 -2.80
N HIS A 113 1.56 15.36 -2.64
CA HIS A 113 1.51 14.22 -3.56
C HIS A 113 1.17 14.62 -5.00
N THR A 114 0.11 15.42 -5.18
CA THR A 114 -0.34 15.88 -6.49
C THR A 114 0.71 16.78 -7.13
N ILE A 115 1.27 17.72 -6.38
CA ILE A 115 2.32 18.62 -6.88
C ILE A 115 3.59 17.82 -7.21
N HIS A 116 3.93 16.81 -6.42
CA HIS A 116 5.08 15.94 -6.68
C HIS A 116 4.91 15.15 -7.99
N LEU A 117 3.72 14.57 -8.22
CA LEU A 117 3.39 13.89 -9.48
C LEU A 117 3.44 14.84 -10.67
N ILE A 118 2.80 16.01 -10.57
CA ILE A 118 2.83 17.04 -11.64
C ILE A 118 4.27 17.46 -11.92
N SER A 119 5.08 17.69 -10.88
CA SER A 119 6.49 18.04 -11.02
C SER A 119 7.26 16.94 -11.74
N ALA A 120 7.04 15.67 -11.41
CA ALA A 120 7.66 14.54 -12.12
C ALA A 120 7.29 14.51 -13.62
N LEU A 121 6.03 14.77 -13.97
CA LEU A 121 5.61 14.88 -15.37
C LEU A 121 6.24 16.09 -16.08
N LEU A 122 6.35 17.23 -15.40
CA LEU A 122 7.05 18.41 -15.92
C LEU A 122 8.55 18.18 -16.08
N ILE A 123 9.19 17.34 -15.27
CA ILE A 123 10.58 16.93 -15.48
C ILE A 123 10.71 16.17 -16.80
N ILE A 124 9.75 15.31 -17.17
CA ILE A 124 9.76 14.62 -18.48
C ILE A 124 9.73 15.65 -19.62
N VAL A 125 8.84 16.65 -19.53
CA VAL A 125 8.76 17.75 -20.49
C VAL A 125 10.09 18.52 -20.55
N TYR A 126 10.66 18.85 -19.39
CA TYR A 126 11.96 19.50 -19.30
C TYR A 126 13.06 18.68 -19.97
N LEU A 127 13.14 17.37 -19.72
CA LEU A 127 14.15 16.49 -20.30
C LEU A 127 14.04 16.47 -21.82
N ILE A 128 12.84 16.44 -22.38
CA ILE A 128 12.63 16.53 -23.83
C ILE A 128 13.15 17.88 -24.34
N LEU A 129 12.69 19.00 -23.77
CA LEU A 129 13.08 20.35 -24.22
C LEU A 129 14.58 20.64 -24.07
N HIS A 130 15.18 20.15 -22.99
CA HIS A 130 16.59 20.31 -22.68
C HIS A 130 17.45 19.43 -23.58
N SER A 131 17.17 18.12 -23.66
CA SER A 131 18.00 17.17 -24.41
C SER A 131 17.84 17.30 -25.93
N TRP A 132 16.63 17.54 -26.44
CA TRP A 132 16.34 17.55 -27.87
C TRP A 132 17.14 18.61 -28.63
N VAL A 133 17.31 19.80 -28.06
CA VAL A 133 18.09 20.87 -28.70
C VAL A 133 19.56 20.48 -28.86
N TYR A 134 20.15 19.78 -27.88
CA TYR A 134 21.52 19.28 -28.01
C TYR A 134 21.64 18.15 -29.03
N VAL A 135 20.63 17.30 -29.14
CA VAL A 135 20.56 16.27 -30.19
C VAL A 135 20.52 16.91 -31.58
N ILE A 136 19.67 17.93 -31.79
CA ILE A 136 19.63 18.69 -33.05
C ILE A 136 20.97 19.36 -33.35
N GLN A 137 21.56 20.05 -32.36
CA GLN A 137 22.78 20.84 -32.56
C GLN A 137 24.02 20.00 -32.82
N TYR A 138 24.16 18.85 -32.14
CA TYR A 138 25.41 18.09 -32.12
C TYR A 138 25.29 16.68 -32.71
N GLY A 139 24.08 16.16 -32.93
CA GLY A 139 23.83 14.84 -33.52
C GLY A 139 24.65 13.72 -32.85
N LYS A 140 25.20 12.80 -33.67
CA LYS A 140 26.03 11.68 -33.20
C LYS A 140 27.31 12.11 -32.46
N LYS A 141 27.78 13.35 -32.63
CA LYS A 141 28.97 13.86 -31.91
C LYS A 141 28.70 14.08 -30.42
N LEU A 142 27.44 14.20 -30.01
CA LEU A 142 27.04 14.29 -28.59
C LEU A 142 27.41 13.03 -27.81
N ILE A 143 27.16 11.85 -28.40
CA ILE A 143 27.44 10.54 -27.79
C ILE A 143 28.94 10.38 -27.51
N LYS A 144 29.81 10.75 -28.46
CA LYS A 144 31.27 10.72 -28.26
C LYS A 144 31.71 11.63 -27.11
N ARG A 145 31.08 12.80 -26.95
CA ARG A 145 31.40 13.74 -25.85
C ARG A 145 30.92 13.25 -24.48
N LEU A 146 29.85 12.47 -24.43
CA LEU A 146 29.35 11.87 -23.19
C LEU A 146 30.15 10.63 -22.77
N LEU A 147 30.60 9.82 -23.74
CA LEU A 147 31.31 8.56 -23.48
C LEU A 147 32.83 8.74 -23.27
N PHE A 148 33.47 9.73 -23.90
CA PHE A 148 34.89 10.02 -23.68
C PHE A 148 35.08 11.01 -22.52
N ILE A 149 35.03 10.51 -21.30
CA ILE A 149 35.50 11.23 -20.11
C ILE A 149 37.04 11.11 -20.10
N PRO A 150 37.80 12.19 -20.31
CA PRO A 150 39.26 12.11 -20.28
C PRO A 150 39.73 11.59 -18.91
N LYS A 151 40.61 10.57 -18.90
CA LYS A 151 41.26 10.02 -17.69
C LYS A 151 41.88 11.16 -16.89
N ARG A 152 41.24 11.62 -15.81
CA ARG A 152 41.81 12.55 -14.82
C ARG A 152 40.91 12.67 -13.59
N GLN A 153 41.55 13.01 -12.48
CA GLN A 153 41.10 12.95 -11.08
C GLN A 153 39.59 13.09 -10.87
N PHE A 154 39.00 12.09 -10.21
CA PHE A 154 37.63 12.11 -9.75
C PHE A 154 37.46 13.28 -8.76
N PRO A 155 36.50 14.19 -8.98
CA PRO A 155 36.38 15.38 -8.16
C PRO A 155 35.97 15.00 -6.72
N TRP A 156 36.74 15.46 -5.74
CA TRP A 156 36.46 15.23 -4.31
C TRP A 156 35.03 15.57 -3.89
N VAL A 157 34.38 16.54 -4.56
CA VAL A 157 32.98 16.90 -4.34
C VAL A 157 32.02 15.75 -4.67
N CYS A 158 32.28 14.96 -5.71
CA CYS A 158 31.47 13.77 -6.02
C CYS A 158 31.72 12.65 -5.01
N LEU A 159 32.96 12.45 -4.52
CA LEU A 159 33.26 11.46 -3.48
C LEU A 159 32.57 11.82 -2.17
N LEU A 160 32.64 13.09 -1.79
CA LEU A 160 32.00 13.59 -0.59
C LEU A 160 30.47 13.51 -0.69
N ALA A 161 29.90 13.80 -1.87
CA ALA A 161 28.48 13.58 -2.12
C ALA A 161 28.08 12.10 -1.94
N LEU A 162 28.82 11.17 -2.53
CA LEU A 162 28.59 9.72 -2.39
C LEU A 162 28.72 9.26 -0.92
N LEU A 163 29.70 9.76 -0.17
CA LEU A 163 29.90 9.46 1.25
C LEU A 163 28.74 9.94 2.13
N LEU A 164 28.04 11.01 1.76
CA LEU A 164 26.92 11.54 2.54
C LEU A 164 25.57 10.85 2.23
N VAL A 165 25.44 10.16 1.10
CA VAL A 165 24.18 9.49 0.71
C VAL A 165 23.83 8.39 1.68
N THR A 166 24.77 7.50 1.99
CA THR A 166 24.52 6.32 2.82
C THR A 166 24.11 6.69 4.25
N PRO A 167 24.81 7.59 4.96
CA PRO A 167 24.40 8.02 6.29
C PRO A 167 23.04 8.73 6.30
N LEU A 168 22.77 9.60 5.30
CA LEU A 168 21.48 10.27 5.20
C LEU A 168 20.34 9.27 5.00
N PHE A 169 20.50 8.34 4.05
CA PHE A 169 19.52 7.31 3.77
C PHE A 169 19.25 6.46 5.02
N PHE A 170 20.30 5.98 5.68
CA PHE A 170 20.19 5.15 6.88
C PHE A 170 19.51 5.89 8.05
N TYR A 171 19.91 7.14 8.30
CA TYR A 171 19.29 8.00 9.31
C TYR A 171 17.79 8.17 9.06
N LEU A 172 17.40 8.48 7.83
CA LEU A 172 16.00 8.65 7.45
C LEU A 172 15.21 7.35 7.64
N THR A 173 15.77 6.20 7.27
CA THR A 173 15.08 4.91 7.44
C THR A 173 14.90 4.51 8.89
N LEU A 174 15.85 4.84 9.77
CA LEU A 174 15.75 4.51 11.20
C LEU A 174 14.78 5.41 11.96
N HIS A 175 14.70 6.69 11.58
CA HIS A 175 13.95 7.69 12.36
C HIS A 175 12.58 8.06 11.79
N ASN A 176 12.13 7.42 10.70
CA ASN A 176 10.81 7.67 10.14
C ASN A 176 9.72 6.82 10.82
N GLN A 177 9.50 7.08 12.11
CA GLN A 177 8.54 6.36 12.93
C GLN A 177 7.68 7.34 13.73
N THR A 178 6.40 7.02 13.86
CA THR A 178 5.48 7.64 14.82
C THR A 178 5.28 6.71 16.00
N PHE A 179 5.15 7.23 17.21
CA PHE A 179 4.97 6.38 18.40
C PHE A 179 3.50 6.33 18.81
N LEU A 180 3.00 5.12 19.05
CA LEU A 180 1.70 4.89 19.67
C LEU A 180 1.93 4.46 21.12
N GLN A 181 1.44 5.27 22.06
CA GLN A 181 1.43 4.88 23.46
C GLN A 181 0.35 3.81 23.67
N VAL A 182 0.76 2.65 24.17
CA VAL A 182 -0.13 1.57 24.58
C VAL A 182 -0.32 1.71 26.09
N THR A 183 -1.48 2.23 26.48
CA THR A 183 -1.76 2.61 27.87
C THR A 183 -2.18 1.41 28.70
N SER A 184 -1.64 1.28 29.91
CA SER A 184 -1.97 0.20 30.83
C SER A 184 -3.44 0.27 31.29
N LEU A 185 -4.14 -0.85 31.18
CA LEU A 185 -5.47 -1.07 31.71
C LEU A 185 -5.41 -1.57 33.16
N LYS A 186 -6.36 -1.12 33.96
CA LYS A 186 -6.54 -1.68 35.31
C LYS A 186 -6.99 -3.15 35.17
N PRO A 187 -6.49 -4.07 36.01
CA PRO A 187 -6.81 -5.50 35.89
C PRO A 187 -8.31 -5.85 35.92
N GLN A 188 -9.13 -5.02 36.57
CA GLN A 188 -10.57 -5.23 36.69
C GLN A 188 -11.39 -4.58 35.57
N THR A 189 -10.76 -3.83 34.67
CA THR A 189 -11.46 -3.19 33.55
C THR A 189 -11.82 -4.26 32.52
N LEU A 190 -13.12 -4.46 32.30
CA LEU A 190 -13.63 -5.25 31.19
C LEU A 190 -13.75 -4.36 29.95
N MET A 191 -13.23 -4.85 28.85
CA MET A 191 -13.38 -4.25 27.54
C MET A 191 -14.27 -5.16 26.71
N GLU A 192 -15.39 -4.64 26.22
CA GLU A 192 -16.17 -5.33 25.20
C GLU A 192 -15.54 -5.04 23.83
N VAL A 193 -15.75 -5.93 22.87
CA VAL A 193 -15.24 -5.74 21.50
C VAL A 193 -16.47 -5.61 20.61
N ASP A 194 -17.12 -4.47 20.71
CA ASP A 194 -18.41 -4.16 20.09
C ASP A 194 -18.29 -3.08 19.01
N GLY A 195 -17.07 -2.57 18.78
CA GLY A 195 -16.80 -1.55 17.77
C GLY A 195 -17.26 -0.16 18.20
N LEU A 196 -17.52 0.06 19.48
CA LEU A 196 -17.78 1.36 20.05
C LEU A 196 -16.53 1.86 20.79
N ASP A 197 -16.58 3.12 21.24
CA ASP A 197 -15.52 3.69 22.06
C ASP A 197 -16.08 4.29 23.36
N THR A 198 -17.19 3.73 23.85
CA THR A 198 -17.97 4.30 24.96
C THR A 198 -17.34 4.07 26.33
N GLU A 199 -16.43 3.11 26.44
CA GLU A 199 -15.73 2.75 27.66
C GLU A 199 -14.85 3.90 28.16
N GLU A 200 -14.85 4.10 29.49
CA GLU A 200 -14.04 5.13 30.15
C GLU A 200 -12.55 4.99 29.81
N ALA A 201 -12.07 3.76 29.65
CA ALA A 201 -10.69 3.47 29.26
C ALA A 201 -10.34 4.08 27.90
N TRP A 202 -11.24 3.98 26.90
CA TRP A 202 -11.02 4.59 25.60
C TRP A 202 -11.04 6.12 25.66
N GLN A 203 -11.94 6.70 26.45
CA GLN A 203 -12.06 8.15 26.58
C GLN A 203 -10.78 8.79 27.15
N ASN A 204 -10.11 8.12 28.08
CA ASN A 204 -8.89 8.59 28.73
C ASN A 204 -7.58 8.21 28.01
N THR A 205 -7.66 7.42 26.93
CA THR A 205 -6.48 6.94 26.21
C THR A 205 -6.03 7.95 25.13
N PRO A 206 -4.73 8.35 25.11
CA PRO A 206 -4.21 9.22 24.08
C PRO A 206 -4.35 8.58 22.70
N SER A 207 -4.62 9.40 21.69
CA SER A 207 -4.72 8.95 20.30
C SER A 207 -3.64 9.58 19.43
N ILE A 208 -3.24 8.85 18.39
CA ILE A 208 -2.49 9.42 17.26
C ILE A 208 -3.38 9.47 16.03
N LYS A 209 -3.04 10.34 15.09
CA LYS A 209 -3.68 10.43 13.78
C LYS A 209 -2.68 10.09 12.70
N VAL A 210 -3.00 9.10 11.88
CA VAL A 210 -2.18 8.65 10.77
C VAL A 210 -2.92 8.96 9.48
N HIS A 211 -2.37 9.86 8.70
CA HIS A 211 -2.91 10.18 7.39
C HIS A 211 -2.53 9.07 6.40
N THR A 212 -3.52 8.51 5.72
CA THR A 212 -3.35 7.40 4.76
C THR A 212 -3.91 7.80 3.39
N ILE A 213 -3.23 7.39 2.33
CA ILE A 213 -3.49 7.88 0.96
C ILE A 213 -3.50 6.76 -0.08
N GLY A 214 -3.96 7.08 -1.29
CA GLY A 214 -3.87 6.24 -2.47
C GLY A 214 -4.87 5.08 -2.51
N GLY A 215 -5.87 5.07 -1.63
CA GLY A 215 -6.98 4.12 -1.65
C GLY A 215 -8.02 4.49 -2.68
N ALA A 216 -8.72 3.51 -3.24
CA ALA A 216 -9.86 3.76 -4.12
C ALA A 216 -11.07 4.26 -3.31
N ASN A 217 -11.93 5.02 -3.99
CA ASN A 217 -13.27 5.43 -3.55
C ASN A 217 -13.35 6.43 -2.38
N PHE A 218 -12.33 6.50 -1.53
CA PHE A 218 -12.19 7.57 -0.55
C PHE A 218 -12.17 8.96 -1.21
N ILE A 219 -12.63 9.97 -0.46
CA ILE A 219 -12.54 11.38 -0.88
C ILE A 219 -11.07 11.73 -1.11
N ASP A 220 -10.73 12.15 -2.34
CA ASP A 220 -9.35 12.38 -2.80
C ASP A 220 -8.40 11.18 -2.61
N GLY A 221 -8.94 9.97 -2.50
CA GLY A 221 -8.20 8.73 -2.29
C GLY A 221 -7.51 8.63 -0.93
N GLN A 222 -7.98 9.36 0.08
CA GLN A 222 -7.32 9.47 1.38
C GLN A 222 -8.31 9.42 2.55
N THR A 223 -7.84 8.91 3.70
CA THR A 223 -8.55 8.98 4.97
C THR A 223 -7.55 9.08 6.13
N THR A 224 -7.94 9.74 7.21
CA THR A 224 -7.12 9.80 8.42
C THR A 224 -7.60 8.78 9.41
N VAL A 225 -6.72 7.87 9.81
CA VAL A 225 -7.00 6.85 10.82
C VAL A 225 -6.60 7.41 12.19
N THR A 226 -7.54 7.49 13.11
CA THR A 226 -7.27 7.76 14.52
C THR A 226 -7.06 6.42 15.23
N ILE A 227 -5.99 6.33 16.02
CA ILE A 227 -5.56 5.07 16.65
C ILE A 227 -5.38 5.30 18.14
N LYS A 228 -5.96 4.43 18.96
CA LYS A 228 -5.70 4.28 20.39
C LYS A 228 -5.29 2.84 20.67
N ALA A 229 -4.50 2.64 21.73
CA ALA A 229 -4.13 1.31 22.18
C ALA A 229 -4.08 1.22 23.71
N LEU A 230 -4.53 0.08 24.20
CA LEU A 230 -4.64 -0.28 25.60
C LEU A 230 -4.01 -1.66 25.80
N HIS A 231 -3.47 -1.97 26.97
CA HIS A 231 -2.97 -3.32 27.26
C HIS A 231 -3.21 -3.74 28.71
N ASN A 232 -3.35 -5.03 28.93
CA ASN A 232 -3.22 -5.66 30.23
C ASN A 232 -2.11 -6.73 30.19
N GLN A 233 -1.97 -7.53 31.24
CA GLN A 233 -0.94 -8.57 31.33
C GLN A 233 -1.05 -9.66 30.24
N HIS A 234 -2.21 -9.82 29.62
CA HIS A 234 -2.52 -10.92 28.71
C HIS A 234 -2.80 -10.47 27.28
N GLU A 235 -3.38 -9.29 27.07
CA GLU A 235 -3.93 -8.85 25.79
C GLU A 235 -3.63 -7.37 25.53
N THR A 236 -3.57 -7.02 24.24
CA THR A 236 -3.52 -5.65 23.76
C THR A 236 -4.76 -5.37 22.93
N PHE A 237 -5.40 -4.25 23.21
CA PHE A 237 -6.60 -3.75 22.56
C PHE A 237 -6.23 -2.55 21.68
N PHE A 238 -6.83 -2.47 20.51
CA PHE A 238 -6.69 -1.35 19.59
C PHE A 238 -8.06 -0.83 19.21
N LEU A 239 -8.16 0.49 19.12
CA LEU A 239 -9.32 1.19 18.57
C LEU A 239 -8.87 1.99 17.35
N PHE A 240 -9.48 1.70 16.21
CA PHE A 240 -9.26 2.40 14.95
C PHE A 240 -10.54 3.14 14.55
N LYS A 241 -10.39 4.41 14.19
CA LYS A 241 -11.49 5.20 13.60
C LYS A 241 -11.04 5.85 12.30
N TRP A 242 -11.80 5.68 11.23
CA TRP A 242 -11.54 6.35 9.96
C TRP A 242 -12.83 6.84 9.31
N GLN A 243 -12.70 7.91 8.52
CA GLN A 243 -13.80 8.40 7.72
C GLN A 243 -13.96 7.47 6.51
N ASP A 244 -15.17 6.96 6.35
CA ASP A 244 -15.63 6.24 5.18
C ASP A 244 -17.08 6.68 4.88
N PRO A 245 -17.29 7.58 3.90
CA PRO A 245 -18.61 8.10 3.63
C PRO A 245 -19.57 7.01 3.12
N THR A 246 -19.05 5.86 2.68
CA THR A 246 -19.87 4.76 2.20
C THR A 246 -19.90 3.65 3.26
N HIS A 247 -21.09 3.15 3.59
CA HIS A 247 -21.23 1.95 4.42
C HIS A 247 -21.29 0.75 3.49
N SER A 248 -20.15 0.37 2.91
CA SER A 248 -20.14 -0.55 1.79
C SER A 248 -20.07 -2.01 2.24
N LEU A 249 -21.25 -2.63 2.24
CA LEU A 249 -21.45 -4.04 2.61
C LEU A 249 -21.74 -4.95 1.40
N ALA A 250 -21.68 -4.43 0.17
CA ALA A 250 -21.90 -5.24 -1.03
C ALA A 250 -20.64 -6.04 -1.38
N HIS A 251 -20.67 -7.37 -1.23
CA HIS A 251 -19.55 -8.23 -1.63
C HIS A 251 -19.97 -9.13 -2.80
N LEU A 252 -19.52 -8.80 -4.02
CA LEU A 252 -19.67 -9.56 -5.27
C LEU A 252 -21.05 -10.27 -5.45
N PRO A 253 -22.21 -9.58 -5.32
CA PRO A 253 -23.53 -10.21 -5.35
C PRO A 253 -23.71 -11.15 -6.55
N LEU A 254 -24.38 -12.29 -6.38
CA LEU A 254 -24.76 -13.11 -7.53
C LEU A 254 -26.08 -12.58 -8.08
N GLU A 255 -26.08 -12.11 -9.31
CA GLU A 255 -27.25 -11.57 -10.00
C GLU A 255 -27.81 -12.60 -10.99
N LYS A 256 -29.12 -12.83 -10.92
CA LYS A 256 -29.84 -13.71 -11.84
C LYS A 256 -30.02 -13.01 -13.18
N THR A 257 -29.56 -13.65 -14.25
CA THR A 257 -29.69 -13.18 -15.64
C THR A 257 -30.50 -14.19 -16.47
N GLN A 258 -30.78 -13.86 -17.74
CA GLN A 258 -31.41 -14.80 -18.68
C GLN A 258 -30.58 -16.08 -18.90
N ASP A 259 -29.25 -15.97 -18.84
CA ASP A 259 -28.31 -17.07 -19.09
C ASP A 259 -27.91 -17.83 -17.81
N GLY A 260 -28.51 -17.50 -16.66
CA GLY A 260 -28.18 -18.06 -15.35
C GLY A 260 -27.61 -17.02 -14.38
N TRP A 261 -26.90 -17.47 -13.35
CA TRP A 261 -26.33 -16.57 -12.34
C TRP A 261 -25.00 -15.99 -12.79
N LYS A 262 -24.74 -14.73 -12.46
CA LYS A 262 -23.47 -14.05 -12.75
C LYS A 262 -22.99 -13.31 -11.51
N VAL A 263 -21.68 -13.28 -11.30
CA VAL A 263 -21.09 -12.40 -10.27
C VAL A 263 -21.22 -10.96 -10.73
N LYS A 264 -21.82 -10.12 -9.90
CA LYS A 264 -21.87 -8.68 -10.10
C LYS A 264 -20.53 -8.09 -9.71
N GLU A 265 -19.78 -7.66 -10.72
CA GLU A 265 -18.39 -7.20 -10.59
C GLU A 265 -18.10 -6.04 -11.54
N ASN A 266 -17.06 -5.30 -11.22
CA ASN A 266 -16.37 -4.30 -12.02
C ASN A 266 -14.85 -4.37 -11.73
N GLY A 267 -14.22 -5.50 -12.11
CA GLY A 267 -12.77 -5.67 -12.01
C GLY A 267 -12.31 -6.96 -11.31
N PHE A 268 -13.22 -7.74 -10.72
CA PHE A 268 -12.88 -9.01 -10.07
C PHE A 268 -12.21 -10.02 -11.03
N VAL A 269 -12.48 -9.97 -12.34
CA VAL A 269 -11.73 -10.68 -13.41
C VAL A 269 -10.21 -10.53 -13.23
N ASN A 270 -9.75 -9.33 -12.91
CA ASN A 270 -8.32 -8.99 -12.82
C ASN A 270 -7.83 -8.97 -11.36
N PHE A 271 -8.66 -9.38 -10.40
CA PHE A 271 -8.43 -9.22 -8.96
C PHE A 271 -8.28 -7.76 -8.52
N ASP A 272 -9.05 -6.87 -9.15
CA ASP A 272 -9.07 -5.44 -8.86
C ASP A 272 -10.51 -4.90 -8.85
N GLU A 273 -11.40 -5.59 -8.13
CA GLU A 273 -12.77 -5.12 -7.90
C GLU A 273 -12.78 -3.86 -7.04
N ARG A 274 -13.52 -2.83 -7.44
CA ARG A 274 -13.62 -1.57 -6.70
C ARG A 274 -15.03 -1.01 -6.62
N LYS A 275 -16.07 -1.81 -6.88
CA LYS A 275 -17.47 -1.35 -6.85
C LYS A 275 -18.36 -2.25 -6.00
N HIS A 276 -18.19 -3.56 -6.13
CA HIS A 276 -18.97 -4.57 -5.42
C HIS A 276 -18.05 -5.35 -4.49
N TYR A 277 -17.35 -4.64 -3.61
CA TYR A 277 -16.53 -5.21 -2.56
C TYR A 277 -16.90 -4.58 -1.22
N GLU A 278 -16.74 -5.33 -0.14
CA GLU A 278 -16.99 -4.81 1.21
C GLU A 278 -15.88 -3.84 1.67
N ASP A 279 -16.19 -3.04 2.68
CA ASP A 279 -15.20 -2.30 3.46
C ASP A 279 -14.32 -3.24 4.29
N LYS A 280 -13.06 -2.86 4.44
CA LYS A 280 -12.07 -3.66 5.16
C LYS A 280 -11.07 -2.77 5.87
N PHE A 281 -10.39 -3.38 6.83
CA PHE A 281 -9.29 -2.77 7.54
C PHE A 281 -8.20 -3.81 7.76
N ALA A 282 -6.95 -3.42 7.51
CA ALA A 282 -5.80 -4.29 7.70
C ALA A 282 -4.81 -3.66 8.67
N VAL A 283 -4.24 -4.49 9.55
CA VAL A 283 -3.17 -4.14 10.49
C VAL A 283 -2.03 -5.11 10.23
N MET A 284 -0.83 -4.59 9.94
CA MET A 284 0.37 -5.40 9.77
C MET A 284 1.36 -5.08 10.88
N LEU A 285 1.98 -6.11 11.46
CA LEU A 285 2.95 -6.00 12.55
C LEU A 285 4.31 -6.59 12.13
N SER A 286 5.38 -5.98 12.60
CA SER A 286 6.75 -6.46 12.39
C SER A 286 7.69 -6.05 13.53
N HIS A 287 8.75 -6.83 13.74
CA HIS A 287 9.85 -6.48 14.64
C HIS A 287 10.75 -5.36 14.09
N THR A 288 10.68 -5.09 12.79
CA THR A 288 11.44 -4.01 12.15
C THR A 288 10.53 -2.99 11.50
N CYS A 289 11.02 -1.75 11.37
CA CYS A 289 10.24 -0.59 10.96
C CYS A 289 10.61 -0.13 9.54
N SER A 290 11.05 -1.04 8.67
CA SER A 290 11.64 -0.66 7.38
C SER A 290 10.59 -0.07 6.43
N SER A 291 11.03 0.78 5.51
CA SER A 291 10.15 1.35 4.48
C SER A 291 9.51 0.29 3.58
N GLY A 292 8.34 0.59 3.00
CA GLY A 292 7.66 -0.29 2.04
C GLY A 292 6.97 -1.48 2.69
N ALA A 293 6.25 -1.24 3.79
CA ALA A 293 5.64 -2.25 4.65
C ALA A 293 6.68 -3.28 5.12
N ASP A 294 7.71 -2.78 5.80
CA ASP A 294 8.85 -3.56 6.26
C ASP A 294 9.54 -4.37 5.15
N GLY A 295 9.66 -3.76 3.96
CA GLY A 295 10.29 -4.39 2.81
C GLY A 295 9.46 -5.46 2.10
N THR A 296 8.22 -5.73 2.54
CA THR A 296 7.35 -6.75 1.92
C THR A 296 6.73 -6.34 0.59
N THR A 297 6.77 -5.05 0.24
CA THR A 297 6.11 -4.54 -0.97
C THR A 297 7.00 -4.70 -2.21
N HIS A 298 6.53 -5.51 -3.17
CA HIS A 298 7.19 -5.74 -4.46
C HIS A 298 6.28 -5.29 -5.60
N LEU A 299 6.60 -4.16 -6.25
CA LEU A 299 5.74 -3.53 -7.26
C LEU A 299 6.06 -4.02 -8.68
N GLY A 300 5.03 -4.17 -9.53
CA GLY A 300 5.18 -4.56 -10.93
C GLY A 300 4.35 -5.77 -11.35
N LYS A 301 4.41 -6.14 -12.64
CA LYS A 301 3.63 -7.25 -13.18
C LYS A 301 4.24 -8.61 -12.83
N LYS A 302 5.56 -8.72 -12.74
CA LYS A 302 6.27 -9.95 -12.35
C LYS A 302 7.45 -9.60 -11.42
N PRO A 303 7.18 -9.06 -10.22
CA PRO A 303 8.21 -8.47 -9.38
C PRO A 303 8.98 -9.49 -8.52
N LEU A 304 8.65 -10.79 -8.66
CA LEU A 304 9.26 -11.91 -7.94
C LEU A 304 9.78 -12.93 -8.96
N ASP A 305 11.04 -13.33 -8.79
CA ASP A 305 11.70 -14.27 -9.69
C ASP A 305 11.03 -15.64 -9.67
N ASN A 306 10.88 -16.25 -10.85
CA ASN A 306 10.28 -17.57 -11.05
C ASN A 306 8.85 -17.74 -10.49
N LYS A 307 8.13 -16.63 -10.24
CA LYS A 307 6.73 -16.66 -9.78
C LYS A 307 5.75 -16.17 -10.86
N PRO A 308 4.45 -16.55 -10.75
CA PRO A 308 3.42 -16.07 -11.67
C PRO A 308 3.32 -14.54 -11.72
N SER A 309 2.89 -14.03 -12.88
CA SER A 309 2.59 -12.60 -13.01
C SER A 309 1.35 -12.22 -12.19
N ASN A 310 1.41 -11.03 -11.59
CA ASN A 310 0.29 -10.38 -10.95
C ASN A 310 -0.74 -9.92 -12.00
N TRP A 311 -2.00 -10.32 -11.83
CA TRP A 311 -3.07 -10.12 -12.82
C TRP A 311 -3.42 -8.64 -13.00
N HIS A 312 -3.47 -7.87 -11.91
CA HIS A 312 -3.72 -6.42 -11.95
C HIS A 312 -2.46 -5.59 -12.24
N GLY A 313 -1.28 -6.22 -12.31
CA GLY A 313 -0.01 -5.59 -12.68
C GLY A 313 0.62 -4.67 -11.63
N LYS A 314 0.03 -4.54 -10.44
CA LYS A 314 0.49 -3.58 -9.40
C LYS A 314 1.58 -4.14 -8.51
N GLY A 315 1.58 -5.45 -8.25
CA GLY A 315 2.61 -6.10 -7.45
C GLY A 315 2.09 -7.11 -6.45
N TYR A 316 2.96 -7.50 -5.52
CA TYR A 316 2.72 -8.46 -4.46
C TYR A 316 3.26 -7.99 -3.13
N HIS A 317 2.70 -8.55 -2.06
CA HIS A 317 3.34 -8.59 -0.75
C HIS A 317 4.01 -9.94 -0.55
N ALA A 318 5.28 -9.94 -0.20
CA ALA A 318 6.02 -11.13 0.18
C ALA A 318 7.25 -10.80 1.04
N SER A 319 7.57 -11.68 1.97
CA SER A 319 8.83 -11.65 2.71
C SER A 319 9.91 -12.40 1.93
N VAL A 320 11.00 -11.73 1.59
CA VAL A 320 12.16 -12.36 0.91
C VAL A 320 13.40 -12.43 1.79
N ASP A 321 13.31 -11.96 3.02
CA ASP A 321 14.39 -11.95 4.01
C ASP A 321 14.24 -13.04 5.08
N GLY A 322 13.19 -13.87 4.98
CA GLY A 322 12.93 -14.98 5.89
C GLY A 322 12.12 -14.62 7.14
N ASN A 323 11.82 -13.33 7.37
CA ASN A 323 11.03 -12.90 8.53
C ASN A 323 9.53 -12.90 8.22
N ILE A 324 8.70 -13.27 9.19
CA ILE A 324 7.25 -13.16 9.08
C ILE A 324 6.80 -11.74 9.46
N ARG A 325 5.75 -11.25 8.79
CA ARG A 325 5.00 -10.07 9.21
C ARG A 325 3.57 -10.51 9.46
N ASP A 326 3.14 -10.42 10.70
CA ASP A 326 1.79 -10.70 11.15
C ASP A 326 0.82 -9.68 10.51
N LEU A 327 -0.36 -10.13 10.08
CA LEU A 327 -1.32 -9.37 9.28
C LEU A 327 -2.79 -9.73 9.60
N TRP A 328 -3.40 -8.88 10.41
CA TRP A 328 -4.83 -8.95 10.72
C TRP A 328 -5.64 -8.27 9.63
N HIS A 329 -6.73 -8.91 9.20
CA HIS A 329 -7.56 -8.38 8.12
C HIS A 329 -9.05 -8.51 8.44
N TRP A 330 -9.61 -7.44 9.00
CA TRP A 330 -11.03 -7.29 9.25
C TRP A 330 -11.81 -6.95 7.98
N LYS A 331 -13.01 -7.51 7.86
CA LYS A 331 -13.86 -7.45 6.67
C LYS A 331 -15.32 -7.28 7.08
N ALA A 332 -15.94 -6.19 6.64
CA ALA A 332 -17.24 -5.75 7.14
C ALA A 332 -18.36 -6.79 6.97
N VAL A 333 -18.32 -7.61 5.92
CA VAL A 333 -19.31 -8.68 5.67
C VAL A 333 -18.75 -10.03 6.09
N ARG A 334 -17.49 -10.33 5.72
CA ARG A 334 -16.95 -11.69 5.85
C ARG A 334 -16.50 -12.07 7.25
N THR A 335 -16.16 -11.12 8.12
CA THR A 335 -15.63 -11.43 9.46
C THR A 335 -16.30 -10.66 10.59
N ASN A 336 -16.95 -9.52 10.31
CA ASN A 336 -17.54 -8.68 11.37
C ASN A 336 -18.56 -9.41 12.22
N ASP A 337 -19.52 -10.11 11.60
CA ASP A 337 -20.54 -10.92 12.30
C ASP A 337 -19.96 -12.13 13.04
N MET A 338 -18.68 -12.48 12.80
CA MET A 338 -17.97 -13.51 13.55
C MET A 338 -17.30 -12.95 14.81
N VAL A 339 -17.27 -11.63 14.99
CA VAL A 339 -16.49 -10.91 16.02
C VAL A 339 -14.99 -11.24 15.92
N LEU A 340 -14.49 -11.38 14.69
CA LEU A 340 -13.11 -11.74 14.38
C LEU A 340 -12.53 -10.87 13.25
N ALA A 341 -11.21 -10.79 13.19
CA ALA A 341 -10.48 -10.51 11.96
C ALA A 341 -9.89 -11.82 11.44
N ASP A 342 -9.66 -11.93 10.12
CA ASP A 342 -8.81 -13.02 9.62
C ASP A 342 -7.39 -12.78 10.11
N ASP A 343 -6.83 -13.71 10.88
CA ASP A 343 -5.39 -13.75 11.12
C ASP A 343 -4.65 -14.31 9.90
N ASN A 344 -3.66 -13.56 9.44
CA ASN A 344 -2.86 -13.90 8.27
C ASN A 344 -1.43 -13.45 8.53
N PHE A 345 -0.54 -13.79 7.62
CA PHE A 345 0.81 -13.28 7.62
C PHE A 345 1.32 -12.98 6.20
N ILE A 346 2.41 -12.23 6.14
CA ILE A 346 3.23 -12.06 4.96
C ILE A 346 4.52 -12.84 5.14
N GLY A 347 4.58 -14.01 4.51
CA GLY A 347 5.73 -14.90 4.53
C GLY A 347 6.45 -15.01 3.19
N PRO A 348 7.34 -16.00 3.04
CA PRO A 348 7.99 -16.33 1.78
C PRO A 348 6.98 -16.50 0.62
N PRO A 349 7.34 -16.12 -0.62
CA PRO A 349 6.49 -16.35 -1.78
C PRO A 349 6.06 -17.82 -1.90
N ALA A 350 4.76 -18.09 -1.75
CA ALA A 350 4.22 -19.43 -1.79
C ALA A 350 4.55 -20.16 -3.11
N GLN A 351 4.48 -21.49 -3.09
CA GLN A 351 4.53 -22.25 -4.32
C GLN A 351 3.23 -22.07 -5.11
N PRO A 352 3.29 -21.81 -6.43
CA PRO A 352 2.09 -21.67 -7.24
C PRO A 352 1.37 -23.02 -7.32
N LEU A 353 0.10 -23.04 -6.96
CA LEU A 353 -0.74 -24.24 -7.02
C LEU A 353 -1.49 -24.31 -8.36
N HIS A 354 -1.44 -25.46 -9.02
CA HIS A 354 -2.18 -25.70 -10.26
C HIS A 354 -3.69 -25.58 -10.02
N GLY A 355 -4.39 -24.89 -10.92
CA GLY A 355 -5.83 -24.66 -10.82
C GLY A 355 -6.26 -23.52 -9.91
N GLN A 356 -5.35 -22.91 -9.13
CA GLN A 356 -5.66 -21.67 -8.42
C GLN A 356 -5.63 -20.49 -9.38
N ARG A 357 -6.73 -19.74 -9.40
CA ARG A 357 -6.87 -18.54 -10.24
C ARG A 357 -5.98 -17.39 -9.78
N ARG A 358 -5.86 -17.19 -8.46
CA ARG A 358 -5.04 -16.13 -7.85
C ARG A 358 -3.77 -16.72 -7.27
N TYR A 359 -2.63 -16.16 -7.63
CA TYR A 359 -1.39 -16.32 -6.88
C TYR A 359 -1.30 -15.20 -5.84
N SER A 360 -1.22 -15.52 -4.54
CA SER A 360 -1.19 -14.52 -3.44
C SER A 360 0.23 -14.16 -2.98
N ALA A 361 1.26 -14.78 -3.56
CA ALA A 361 2.66 -14.62 -3.16
C ALA A 361 2.87 -14.93 -1.67
N GLY A 362 3.26 -13.95 -0.85
CA GLY A 362 3.48 -14.13 0.57
C GLY A 362 2.27 -13.85 1.45
N TYR A 363 1.18 -13.29 0.91
CA TYR A 363 -0.07 -13.10 1.64
C TYR A 363 -0.79 -14.43 1.85
N LEU A 364 -0.70 -14.98 3.06
CA LEU A 364 -1.17 -16.31 3.41
C LEU A 364 -1.96 -16.28 4.72
N PRO A 365 -3.05 -17.05 4.83
CA PRO A 365 -3.77 -17.17 6.09
C PRO A 365 -3.02 -18.06 7.07
N ASP A 366 -3.25 -17.81 8.35
CA ASP A 366 -2.79 -18.65 9.46
C ASP A 366 -3.47 -20.01 9.45
N GLY A 367 -2.91 -20.92 10.26
CA GLY A 367 -3.47 -22.25 10.44
C GLY A 367 -4.91 -22.17 10.91
N LYS A 368 -5.77 -23.08 10.47
CA LYS A 368 -7.11 -23.19 11.03
C LYS A 368 -7.50 -24.64 11.26
N GLU A 369 -8.26 -24.85 12.30
CA GLU A 369 -8.81 -26.16 12.65
C GLU A 369 -10.19 -26.35 12.01
N SER A 370 -11.02 -25.31 11.96
CA SER A 370 -12.38 -25.41 11.44
C SER A 370 -12.95 -24.10 10.87
N GLY A 371 -14.14 -24.21 10.27
CA GLY A 371 -14.97 -23.08 9.85
C GLY A 371 -14.53 -22.33 8.58
N ALA A 372 -14.66 -21.02 8.67
CA ALA A 372 -14.55 -20.02 7.61
C ALA A 372 -15.74 -19.89 6.65
N TYR A 373 -15.83 -18.68 6.10
CA TYR A 373 -16.64 -18.37 4.94
C TYR A 373 -16.07 -18.97 3.66
N VAL A 374 -16.93 -19.22 2.68
CA VAL A 374 -16.56 -19.55 1.31
C VAL A 374 -17.39 -18.72 0.34
N MET A 375 -16.92 -18.61 -0.90
CA MET A 375 -17.73 -18.00 -1.95
C MET A 375 -18.91 -18.92 -2.32
N ASN A 376 -20.10 -18.36 -2.50
CA ASN A 376 -21.36 -19.03 -2.84
C ASN A 376 -21.44 -19.40 -4.34
N TRP A 377 -20.32 -19.77 -4.95
CA TRP A 377 -20.29 -20.33 -6.29
C TRP A 377 -19.30 -21.49 -6.36
N GLN A 378 -19.55 -22.43 -7.26
CA GLN A 378 -18.68 -23.59 -7.49
C GLN A 378 -17.37 -23.15 -8.17
N TRP A 379 -17.50 -22.59 -9.38
CA TRP A 379 -16.40 -22.06 -10.17
C TRP A 379 -16.76 -20.69 -10.71
N TYR A 380 -15.80 -19.78 -10.68
CA TYR A 380 -15.98 -18.47 -11.28
C TYR A 380 -15.70 -18.53 -12.79
N SER A 381 -16.59 -17.95 -13.58
CA SER A 381 -16.39 -17.66 -15.00
C SER A 381 -17.08 -16.34 -15.36
N GLN A 382 -16.50 -15.60 -16.30
CA GLN A 382 -17.08 -14.37 -16.84
C GLN A 382 -18.44 -14.58 -17.50
N LYS A 383 -18.68 -15.80 -18.02
CA LYS A 383 -19.93 -16.17 -18.68
C LYS A 383 -21.07 -16.46 -17.70
N GLY A 384 -20.74 -16.72 -16.43
CA GLY A 384 -21.71 -17.10 -15.41
C GLY A 384 -21.12 -18.02 -14.37
N VAL A 385 -21.88 -18.27 -13.31
CA VAL A 385 -21.52 -19.14 -12.20
C VAL A 385 -22.69 -20.04 -11.84
N ILE A 386 -22.37 -21.17 -11.19
CA ILE A 386 -23.37 -22.01 -10.54
C ILE A 386 -23.29 -21.73 -9.04
N PRO A 387 -24.36 -21.20 -8.40
CA PRO A 387 -24.37 -21.00 -6.96
C PRO A 387 -24.13 -22.31 -6.22
N LYS A 388 -23.54 -22.24 -5.03
CA LYS A 388 -23.49 -23.43 -4.15
C LYS A 388 -24.82 -23.65 -3.46
N ARG A 389 -25.47 -22.56 -3.04
CA ARG A 389 -26.73 -22.55 -2.32
C ARG A 389 -27.61 -21.40 -2.78
N LEU A 390 -28.92 -21.63 -2.73
CA LEU A 390 -29.94 -20.60 -2.87
C LEU A 390 -30.51 -20.33 -1.48
N PRO A 391 -30.79 -19.06 -1.13
CA PRO A 391 -31.47 -18.79 0.13
C PRO A 391 -32.88 -19.39 0.10
N ASP A 392 -33.40 -19.77 1.27
CA ASP A 392 -34.76 -20.30 1.35
C ASP A 392 -35.80 -19.17 1.19
N THR A 393 -35.45 -17.97 1.65
CA THR A 393 -36.16 -16.71 1.43
C THR A 393 -35.22 -15.70 0.80
N LEU A 394 -35.66 -14.97 -0.24
CA LEU A 394 -34.78 -13.99 -0.90
C LEU A 394 -34.27 -12.96 0.13
N THR A 395 -32.95 -12.91 0.29
CA THR A 395 -32.25 -12.02 1.23
C THR A 395 -31.54 -10.90 0.50
N THR A 396 -31.26 -9.80 1.20
CA THR A 396 -30.40 -8.73 0.64
C THR A 396 -28.99 -9.28 0.37
N PRO A 397 -28.30 -8.82 -0.67
CA PRO A 397 -26.97 -9.34 -1.03
C PRO A 397 -25.82 -8.75 -0.21
N ASN A 398 -26.11 -7.77 0.65
CA ASN A 398 -25.13 -7.01 1.45
C ASN A 398 -24.86 -7.65 2.83
N GLN A 399 -25.08 -8.95 2.93
CA GLN A 399 -24.87 -9.74 4.13
C GLN A 399 -24.39 -11.12 3.71
N VAL A 400 -24.12 -11.97 4.69
CA VAL A 400 -23.71 -13.35 4.45
C VAL A 400 -24.94 -14.23 4.20
N LEU A 401 -24.77 -15.31 3.43
CA LEU A 401 -25.75 -16.39 3.37
C LEU A 401 -25.50 -17.35 4.54
N PRO A 402 -26.43 -17.49 5.50
CA PRO A 402 -26.31 -18.51 6.54
C PRO A 402 -26.52 -19.91 5.97
N TRP A 403 -25.76 -20.89 6.48
CA TRP A 403 -25.87 -22.28 6.04
C TRP A 403 -27.28 -22.86 6.22
N PHE A 404 -27.90 -22.59 7.38
CA PHE A 404 -29.21 -23.13 7.78
C PHE A 404 -30.41 -22.28 7.32
N GLY A 405 -30.18 -21.16 6.63
CA GLY A 405 -31.23 -20.37 5.96
C GLY A 405 -31.15 -20.47 4.43
N SER A 406 -30.54 -21.54 3.94
CA SER A 406 -30.32 -21.78 2.52
C SER A 406 -30.36 -23.25 2.22
N SER A 407 -30.60 -23.58 0.95
CA SER A 407 -30.62 -24.94 0.42
C SER A 407 -29.56 -25.12 -0.66
N ALA A 408 -29.02 -26.32 -0.80
CA ALA A 408 -28.07 -26.63 -1.88
C ALA A 408 -28.69 -26.31 -3.25
N TYR A 409 -27.89 -25.74 -4.16
CA TYR A 409 -28.36 -25.34 -5.48
C TYR A 409 -28.91 -26.55 -6.25
N GLN A 410 -30.15 -26.43 -6.73
CA GLN A 410 -30.79 -27.36 -7.63
C GLN A 410 -31.46 -26.54 -8.73
N SER A 411 -31.18 -26.83 -10.00
CA SER A 411 -31.74 -26.08 -11.13
C SER A 411 -33.27 -26.07 -11.13
N THR A 412 -33.90 -27.14 -10.66
CA THR A 412 -35.36 -27.26 -10.51
C THR A 412 -35.96 -26.33 -9.45
N LYS A 413 -35.15 -25.86 -8.49
CA LYS A 413 -35.56 -24.93 -7.41
C LYS A 413 -35.21 -23.47 -7.72
N ASP A 414 -34.46 -23.22 -8.79
CA ASP A 414 -33.99 -21.90 -9.20
C ASP A 414 -35.10 -21.13 -9.95
N THR A 415 -36.12 -20.73 -9.20
CA THR A 415 -37.31 -20.00 -9.68
C THR A 415 -37.19 -18.49 -9.53
N TYR A 416 -35.99 -18.00 -9.21
CA TYR A 416 -35.71 -16.59 -8.97
C TYR A 416 -35.95 -15.76 -10.24
N PRO A 417 -36.66 -14.62 -10.14
CA PRO A 417 -36.85 -13.73 -11.28
C PRO A 417 -35.51 -13.13 -11.73
N ILE A 418 -35.40 -12.79 -13.02
CA ILE A 418 -34.24 -12.07 -13.56
C ILE A 418 -34.08 -10.74 -12.80
N GLY A 419 -32.82 -10.40 -12.48
CA GLY A 419 -32.47 -9.25 -11.65
C GLY A 419 -32.40 -9.55 -10.15
N SER A 420 -32.88 -10.72 -9.69
CA SER A 420 -32.69 -11.14 -8.30
C SER A 420 -31.20 -11.17 -7.95
N GLN A 421 -30.87 -10.73 -6.74
CA GLN A 421 -29.51 -10.83 -6.23
C GLN A 421 -29.50 -11.66 -4.96
N ILE A 422 -28.49 -12.53 -4.83
CA ILE A 422 -28.26 -13.30 -3.60
C ILE A 422 -26.84 -13.05 -3.09
N PRO A 423 -26.60 -13.24 -1.77
CA PRO A 423 -25.28 -13.14 -1.21
C PRO A 423 -24.25 -14.05 -1.87
N SER A 424 -23.04 -13.51 -1.96
CA SER A 424 -21.89 -14.20 -2.55
C SER A 424 -21.00 -14.85 -1.51
N VAL A 425 -21.17 -14.48 -0.23
CA VAL A 425 -20.46 -15.05 0.91
C VAL A 425 -21.36 -16.08 1.57
N LEU A 426 -20.85 -17.27 1.81
CA LEU A 426 -21.54 -18.36 2.49
C LEU A 426 -20.82 -18.70 3.79
N TYR A 427 -21.50 -18.53 4.92
CA TYR A 427 -21.02 -18.99 6.22
C TYR A 427 -21.28 -20.48 6.36
N ARG A 428 -20.21 -21.25 6.57
CA ARG A 428 -20.28 -22.69 6.91
C ARG A 428 -20.24 -22.95 8.42
N SER A 429 -19.73 -21.96 9.15
CA SER A 429 -19.65 -21.88 10.59
C SER A 429 -19.86 -20.42 11.00
N ASN A 430 -20.22 -20.18 12.26
CA ASN A 430 -20.34 -18.86 12.85
C ASN A 430 -18.99 -18.21 13.17
N ARG A 431 -17.88 -18.97 13.20
CA ARG A 431 -16.54 -18.44 13.44
C ARG A 431 -15.42 -19.28 12.83
N PHE A 432 -14.19 -18.78 12.86
CA PHE A 432 -12.96 -19.56 12.67
C PHE A 432 -12.56 -20.25 13.97
N GLU A 433 -11.72 -21.28 13.88
CA GLU A 433 -11.09 -21.94 15.03
C GLU A 433 -9.62 -22.21 14.74
N GLY A 434 -8.80 -22.23 15.80
CA GLY A 434 -7.34 -22.31 15.74
C GLY A 434 -6.68 -20.94 15.59
N ASP A 435 -5.40 -20.97 15.27
CA ASP A 435 -4.48 -19.84 15.06
C ASP A 435 -5.10 -18.65 14.30
N ARG A 436 -5.76 -18.92 13.16
CA ARG A 436 -6.48 -17.91 12.36
C ARG A 436 -7.59 -17.13 13.07
N ALA A 437 -8.03 -17.58 14.24
CA ALA A 437 -9.10 -16.99 15.04
C ALA A 437 -8.59 -16.18 16.24
N ASP A 438 -7.28 -16.00 16.41
CA ASP A 438 -6.68 -15.40 17.61
C ASP A 438 -6.99 -13.90 17.78
N VAL A 439 -7.44 -13.24 16.71
CA VAL A 439 -7.77 -11.82 16.69
C VAL A 439 -9.28 -11.61 16.74
N ARG A 440 -9.78 -11.17 17.90
CA ARG A 440 -11.17 -10.72 18.04
C ARG A 440 -11.31 -9.31 17.51
N ALA A 441 -12.37 -9.05 16.76
CA ALA A 441 -12.60 -7.76 16.13
C ALA A 441 -14.08 -7.48 15.88
N HIS A 442 -14.53 -6.26 16.14
CA HIS A 442 -15.86 -5.82 15.73
C HIS A 442 -15.82 -4.36 15.30
N GLY A 443 -16.47 -4.09 14.17
CA GLY A 443 -16.60 -2.78 13.58
C GLY A 443 -18.04 -2.32 13.60
N HIS A 444 -18.24 -1.05 13.92
CA HIS A 444 -19.52 -0.36 13.84
C HIS A 444 -19.38 0.89 12.96
N TRP A 445 -20.21 0.98 11.93
CA TRP A 445 -20.29 2.15 11.07
C TRP A 445 -21.41 3.06 11.54
N LYS A 446 -21.13 4.35 11.71
CA LYS A 446 -22.13 5.37 12.00
C LYS A 446 -21.70 6.72 11.46
N ASP A 447 -22.63 7.41 10.80
CA ASP A 447 -22.46 8.78 10.33
C ASP A 447 -21.19 9.01 9.49
N GLY A 448 -20.86 8.05 8.61
CA GLY A 448 -19.69 8.13 7.73
C GLY A 448 -18.37 7.75 8.39
N ILE A 449 -18.39 7.14 9.58
CA ILE A 449 -17.20 6.75 10.31
C ILE A 449 -17.31 5.27 10.69
N TRP A 450 -16.28 4.51 10.35
CA TRP A 450 -16.06 3.20 10.95
C TRP A 450 -15.32 3.37 12.27
N THR A 451 -15.80 2.70 13.31
CA THR A 451 -15.09 2.45 14.56
C THR A 451 -14.84 0.96 14.65
N LEU A 452 -13.58 0.54 14.78
CA LEU A 452 -13.18 -0.86 14.83
C LEU A 452 -12.37 -1.09 16.10
N GLU A 453 -12.85 -2.03 16.91
CA GLU A 453 -12.11 -2.58 18.03
C GLU A 453 -11.47 -3.91 17.64
N LEU A 454 -10.23 -4.09 18.10
CA LEU A 454 -9.41 -5.27 17.84
C LEU A 454 -8.70 -5.66 19.13
N VAL A 455 -8.67 -6.95 19.45
CA VAL A 455 -7.88 -7.47 20.59
C VAL A 455 -7.22 -8.79 20.21
N ARG A 456 -5.97 -8.94 20.64
CA ARG A 456 -5.20 -10.17 20.57
C ARG A 456 -4.38 -10.34 21.85
N LYS A 457 -4.09 -11.59 22.21
CA LYS A 457 -3.14 -11.90 23.29
C LYS A 457 -1.78 -11.25 23.03
N ASN A 458 -1.07 -10.79 24.05
CA ASN A 458 0.28 -10.26 23.89
C ASN A 458 1.24 -11.30 23.28
N GLN A 459 1.01 -12.58 23.58
CA GLN A 459 1.73 -13.72 23.02
C GLN A 459 0.75 -14.85 22.70
N THR A 460 0.75 -15.32 21.45
CA THR A 460 -0.10 -16.42 20.95
C THR A 460 0.65 -17.75 20.88
N ASN A 461 1.99 -17.69 20.76
CA ASN A 461 2.88 -18.83 20.49
C ASN A 461 2.72 -19.44 19.08
N SER A 462 2.09 -18.72 18.16
CA SER A 462 2.11 -19.05 16.74
C SER A 462 3.47 -18.68 16.12
N ASP A 463 3.93 -19.49 15.16
CA ASP A 463 5.13 -19.19 14.36
C ASP A 463 4.88 -18.07 13.33
N HIS A 464 3.63 -17.69 13.12
CA HIS A 464 3.23 -16.67 12.17
C HIS A 464 2.91 -15.30 12.80
N ASP A 465 2.84 -15.26 14.13
CA ASP A 465 2.48 -14.06 14.88
C ASP A 465 3.67 -13.30 15.44
N VAL A 466 3.51 -11.97 15.50
CA VAL A 466 4.47 -11.09 16.15
C VAL A 466 4.03 -10.83 17.59
N ALA A 467 4.86 -11.16 18.57
CA ALA A 467 4.60 -10.84 19.98
C ALA A 467 4.36 -9.33 20.14
N LEU A 468 3.26 -8.93 20.79
CA LEU A 468 2.90 -7.53 20.99
C LEU A 468 3.68 -6.96 22.18
N GLN A 469 4.70 -6.16 21.89
CA GLN A 469 5.62 -5.62 22.89
C GLN A 469 6.25 -4.29 22.44
N ASN A 470 7.01 -3.67 23.33
CA ASN A 470 7.75 -2.44 23.05
C ASN A 470 8.63 -2.55 21.80
N GLY A 471 8.52 -1.56 20.90
CA GLY A 471 9.33 -1.45 19.69
C GLY A 471 8.79 -2.21 18.48
N VAL A 472 7.72 -3.00 18.63
CA VAL A 472 7.01 -3.58 17.48
C VAL A 472 6.44 -2.46 16.62
N CYS A 473 6.59 -2.61 15.30
CA CYS A 473 6.13 -1.63 14.33
C CYS A 473 4.85 -2.10 13.64
N MET A 474 3.93 -1.17 13.46
CA MET A 474 2.60 -1.38 12.94
C MET A 474 2.33 -0.50 11.71
N TRP A 475 1.61 -1.06 10.74
CA TRP A 475 1.04 -0.34 9.60
C TRP A 475 -0.45 -0.63 9.51
N VAL A 476 -1.23 0.36 9.10
CA VAL A 476 -2.68 0.25 8.96
C VAL A 476 -3.13 0.63 7.56
N SER A 477 -4.23 0.05 7.10
CA SER A 477 -4.77 0.30 5.77
C SER A 477 -6.29 0.14 5.75
N ALA A 478 -6.99 1.17 5.26
CA ALA A 478 -8.43 1.16 5.09
C ALA A 478 -8.80 0.86 3.63
N PHE A 479 -9.91 0.17 3.41
CA PHE A 479 -10.44 -0.15 2.10
C PHE A 479 -11.89 0.32 2.03
N ASP A 480 -12.18 1.22 1.10
CA ASP A 480 -13.54 1.67 0.76
C ASP A 480 -14.00 0.92 -0.49
N HIS A 481 -14.89 -0.06 -0.28
CA HIS A 481 -15.45 -0.99 -1.27
C HIS A 481 -14.48 -1.52 -2.35
N SER A 482 -13.25 -1.87 -1.94
CA SER A 482 -12.20 -2.30 -2.86
C SER A 482 -11.54 -3.63 -2.47
N GLN A 483 -11.14 -4.41 -3.48
CA GLN A 483 -10.49 -5.70 -3.27
C GLN A 483 -9.04 -5.55 -2.82
N ILE A 484 -8.29 -4.65 -3.46
CA ILE A 484 -6.85 -4.45 -3.24
C ILE A 484 -6.42 -2.99 -3.11
N ALA A 485 -7.28 -2.03 -3.45
CA ALA A 485 -6.90 -0.61 -3.55
C ALA A 485 -7.07 0.11 -2.21
N HIS A 486 -6.30 -0.31 -1.21
CA HIS A 486 -6.31 0.29 0.11
C HIS A 486 -5.50 1.58 0.22
N THR A 487 -5.79 2.35 1.25
CA THR A 487 -4.92 3.45 1.67
C THR A 487 -3.61 2.94 2.25
N ARG A 488 -2.58 3.79 2.27
CA ARG A 488 -1.24 3.46 2.78
C ARG A 488 -0.56 4.69 3.38
N HIS A 489 0.42 4.44 4.25
CA HIS A 489 1.28 5.47 4.83
C HIS A 489 2.74 4.99 4.86
N ASN A 490 3.68 5.94 4.83
CA ASN A 490 5.11 5.62 4.72
C ASN A 490 5.76 5.27 6.06
N ALA A 491 5.51 6.08 7.08
CA ALA A 491 6.12 5.94 8.41
C ALA A 491 5.48 4.78 9.18
N ALA A 492 6.30 3.97 9.84
CA ALA A 492 5.81 2.92 10.72
C ALA A 492 5.28 3.50 12.04
N ILE A 493 4.36 2.80 12.69
CA ILE A 493 3.86 3.14 14.01
C ILE A 493 4.52 2.22 15.05
N ALA A 494 5.48 2.72 15.82
CA ALA A 494 6.16 1.94 16.84
C ALA A 494 5.35 1.93 18.16
N LEU A 495 5.07 0.75 18.68
CA LEU A 495 4.33 0.54 19.92
C LEU A 495 5.22 0.87 21.14
N ARG A 496 4.67 1.65 22.07
CA ARG A 496 5.29 2.00 23.35
C ARG A 496 4.34 1.69 24.50
N TYR A 497 4.51 0.52 25.09
CA TYR A 497 3.84 0.07 26.30
C TYR A 497 4.27 0.94 27.47
N SER A 498 3.29 1.57 28.13
CA SER A 498 3.53 2.22 29.41
C SER A 498 3.86 1.17 30.45
N LEU A 499 4.86 1.48 31.29
CA LEU A 499 5.21 0.70 32.49
C LEU A 499 4.06 0.68 33.50
#